data_AF-A0A8S1AZZ4-F1
#
_entry.id   AF-A0A8S1AZZ4-F1
#
_cell.length_a   1.000
_cell.length_b   1.000
_cell.length_c   1.000
_cell.angle_alpha   90.00
_cell.angle_beta   90.00
_cell.angle_gamma   90.00
#
_symmetry.space_group_name_H-M   'P 1'
#
loop_
_entity.id
_entity.type
_entity.pdbx_description
1 polymer ?
#
loop_
_entity_poly.entity_id
_entity_poly.type
_entity_poly.pdbx_seq_one_letter_code
_entity_poly.pdbx_strand_id
1 'polypeptide(L)'
;MDLSPDEENFQGRLLHQAALWDNLELLQELLASGAAVDARDGSQRSALHAAALAERSGCLAALCASGADLNACSDNATGGKTALHIAAERGHVENVKTLLAAGASLNVLDSSGNTALALAERNSHRHAAHALREARGESMSI
;
A
#
# COMPACT_ATOMS: atom_id res chain seq x y z
N MET A 1 7.67 -4.74 -26.13
CA MET A 1 7.82 -6.21 -26.05
C MET A 1 6.65 -6.68 -25.22
N ASP A 2 5.83 -7.56 -25.77
CA ASP A 2 4.70 -8.16 -25.05
C ASP A 2 5.27 -9.37 -24.27
N LEU A 3 5.18 -9.33 -22.94
CA LEU A 3 5.74 -10.37 -22.06
C LEU A 3 4.83 -11.60 -22.07
N SER A 4 5.39 -12.80 -21.92
CA SER A 4 4.54 -13.98 -21.79
C SER A 4 3.80 -14.00 -20.44
N PRO A 5 2.61 -14.62 -20.34
CA PRO A 5 1.84 -14.67 -19.08
C PRO A 5 2.62 -15.26 -17.89
N ASP A 6 3.54 -16.20 -18.15
CA ASP A 6 4.42 -16.78 -17.12
C ASP A 6 5.49 -15.78 -16.63
N GLU A 7 6.01 -14.93 -17.52
CA GLU A 7 6.98 -13.89 -17.20
C GLU A 7 6.32 -12.72 -16.45
N GLU A 8 5.13 -12.29 -16.85
CA GLU A 8 4.34 -11.28 -16.10
C GLU A 8 4.04 -11.76 -14.68
N ASN A 9 3.64 -13.03 -14.53
CA ASN A 9 3.40 -13.65 -13.24
C ASN A 9 4.70 -13.84 -12.42
N PHE A 10 5.85 -13.99 -13.07
CA PHE A 10 7.15 -14.05 -12.41
C PHE A 10 7.61 -12.67 -11.92
N GLN A 11 7.56 -11.65 -12.78
CA GLN A 11 7.91 -10.27 -12.43
C GLN A 11 6.98 -9.72 -11.33
N GLY A 12 5.67 -10.00 -11.40
CA GLY A 12 4.73 -9.62 -10.35
C GLY A 12 5.08 -10.21 -8.98
N ARG A 13 5.51 -11.48 -8.94
CA ARG A 13 6.00 -12.13 -7.70
C ARG A 13 7.31 -11.52 -7.21
N LEU A 14 8.24 -11.21 -8.12
CA LEU A 14 9.49 -10.54 -7.76
C LEU A 14 9.26 -9.12 -7.23
N LEU A 15 8.32 -8.37 -7.83
CA LEU A 15 7.98 -7.01 -7.40
C LEU A 15 7.40 -7.02 -5.98
N HIS A 16 6.55 -8.00 -5.67
CA HIS A 16 6.07 -8.23 -4.30
C HIS A 16 7.20 -8.52 -3.32
N GLN A 17 8.13 -9.39 -3.68
CA GLN A 17 9.26 -9.76 -2.84
C GLN A 17 10.20 -8.58 -2.59
N ALA A 18 10.52 -7.80 -3.64
CA ALA A 18 11.31 -6.59 -3.51
C ALA A 18 10.65 -5.60 -2.53
N ALA A 19 9.35 -5.37 -2.68
CA ALA A 19 8.60 -4.50 -1.77
C ALA A 19 8.52 -5.05 -0.33
N LEU A 20 8.33 -6.35 -0.15
CA LEU A 20 8.23 -7.00 1.17
C LEU A 20 9.53 -6.88 1.97
N TRP A 21 10.68 -6.98 1.30
CA TRP A 21 12.00 -6.85 1.91
C TRP A 21 12.56 -5.43 1.85
N ASP A 22 11.76 -4.46 1.40
CA ASP A 22 12.14 -3.07 1.15
C ASP A 22 13.41 -2.91 0.31
N ASN A 23 13.61 -3.81 -0.66
CA ASN A 23 14.72 -3.75 -1.60
C ASN A 23 14.38 -2.78 -2.75
N LEU A 24 14.65 -1.50 -2.51
CA LEU A 24 14.34 -0.41 -3.44
C LEU A 24 15.07 -0.54 -4.79
N GLU A 25 16.33 -0.99 -4.78
CA GLU A 25 17.13 -1.14 -6.00
C GLU A 25 16.49 -2.16 -6.94
N LEU A 26 16.21 -3.37 -6.43
CA LEU A 26 15.54 -4.42 -7.21
C LEU A 26 14.14 -3.97 -7.67
N LEU A 27 13.39 -3.27 -6.81
CA LEU A 27 12.07 -2.76 -7.17
C LEU A 27 12.15 -1.78 -8.35
N GLN A 28 13.09 -0.84 -8.33
CA GLN A 28 13.29 0.13 -9.40
C GLN A 28 13.73 -0.54 -10.71
N GLU A 29 14.62 -1.53 -10.65
CA GLU A 29 15.02 -2.31 -11.81
C GLU A 29 13.82 -3.04 -12.45
N LEU A 30 12.99 -3.69 -11.61
CA LEU A 30 11.80 -4.39 -12.08
C LEU A 30 10.81 -3.43 -12.76
N LEU A 31 10.51 -2.29 -12.14
CA LEU A 31 9.64 -1.26 -12.72
C LEU A 31 10.21 -0.71 -14.04
N ALA A 32 11.52 -0.45 -14.09
CA ALA A 32 12.19 0.01 -15.31
C ALA A 32 12.16 -1.05 -16.44
N SER A 33 12.13 -2.34 -16.08
CA SER A 33 11.98 -3.46 -17.03
C SER A 33 10.54 -3.67 -17.54
N GLY A 34 9.58 -2.88 -17.06
CA GLY A 34 8.17 -2.95 -17.45
C GLY A 34 7.33 -3.88 -16.59
N ALA A 35 7.79 -4.27 -15.39
CA ALA A 35 6.96 -5.02 -14.46
C ALA A 35 5.67 -4.26 -14.14
N ALA A 36 4.53 -4.94 -14.20
CA ALA A 36 3.24 -4.34 -13.89
C ALA A 36 3.20 -3.90 -12.41
N VAL A 37 3.13 -2.58 -12.18
CA VAL A 37 3.14 -1.97 -10.83
C VAL A 37 2.03 -2.51 -9.93
N ASP A 38 0.87 -2.80 -10.51
CA ASP A 38 -0.32 -3.32 -9.84
C ASP A 38 -0.50 -4.83 -10.00
N ALA A 39 0.56 -5.56 -10.36
CA ALA A 39 0.52 -7.03 -10.36
C ALA A 39 0.02 -7.54 -9.01
N ARG A 40 -0.88 -8.54 -9.06
CA ARG A 40 -1.54 -9.09 -7.87
C ARG A 40 -1.10 -10.51 -7.56
N ASP A 41 -0.90 -10.81 -6.27
CA ASP A 41 -0.67 -12.17 -5.80
C ASP A 41 -1.98 -12.96 -5.65
N GLY A 42 -1.88 -14.23 -5.22
CA GLY A 42 -3.05 -15.09 -5.03
C GLY A 42 -4.05 -14.62 -3.95
N SER A 43 -3.69 -13.61 -3.15
CA SER A 43 -4.57 -12.96 -2.17
C SER A 43 -5.00 -11.56 -2.61
N GLN A 44 -4.88 -11.26 -3.91
CA GLN A 44 -5.17 -9.96 -4.51
C GLN A 44 -4.37 -8.79 -3.92
N ARG A 45 -3.25 -9.08 -3.23
CA ARG A 45 -2.35 -8.05 -2.74
C ARG A 45 -1.49 -7.56 -3.90
N SER A 46 -1.08 -6.30 -3.84
CA SER A 46 -0.08 -5.70 -4.73
C SER A 46 1.24 -5.48 -4.00
N ALA A 47 2.29 -5.13 -4.72
CA ALA A 47 3.57 -4.74 -4.11
C ALA A 47 3.41 -3.60 -3.09
N LEU A 48 2.43 -2.69 -3.29
CA LEU A 48 2.14 -1.60 -2.35
C LEU A 48 1.62 -2.12 -1.00
N HIS A 49 0.84 -3.21 -1.00
CA HIS A 49 0.41 -3.86 0.24
C HIS A 49 1.60 -4.48 0.99
N ALA A 50 2.52 -5.10 0.26
CA ALA A 50 3.73 -5.70 0.84
C ALA A 50 4.64 -4.62 1.45
N ALA A 51 4.87 -3.52 0.73
CA ALA A 51 5.67 -2.38 1.19
C ALA A 51 5.09 -1.75 2.47
N ALA A 52 3.76 -1.72 2.60
CA ALA A 52 3.08 -1.18 3.78
C ALA A 52 3.30 -2.00 5.07
N LEU A 53 3.84 -3.23 4.99
CA LEU A 53 4.18 -4.05 6.15
C LEU A 53 5.47 -3.61 6.86
N ALA A 54 6.35 -2.89 6.16
CA ALA A 54 7.58 -2.33 6.73
C ALA A 54 7.30 -0.94 7.31
N GLU A 55 8.01 -0.52 8.37
CA GLU A 55 7.69 0.73 9.08
C GLU A 55 8.00 2.01 8.27
N ARG A 56 9.10 1.99 7.51
CA ARG A 56 9.60 3.12 6.71
C ARG A 56 10.07 2.58 5.36
N SER A 57 9.14 2.35 4.44
CA SER A 57 9.48 1.68 3.19
C SER A 57 9.89 2.68 2.11
N GLY A 58 11.12 2.55 1.63
CA GLY A 58 11.56 3.24 0.40
C GLY A 58 10.78 2.74 -0.82
N CYS A 59 10.46 1.45 -0.86
CA CYS A 59 9.66 0.85 -1.92
C CYS A 59 8.25 1.43 -1.99
N LEU A 60 7.62 1.69 -0.84
CA LEU A 60 6.26 2.27 -0.80
C LEU A 60 6.22 3.64 -1.50
N ALA A 61 7.20 4.51 -1.22
CA ALA A 61 7.28 5.81 -1.88
C ALA A 61 7.50 5.68 -3.40
N ALA A 62 8.38 4.76 -3.82
CA ALA A 62 8.63 4.51 -5.24
C ALA A 62 7.40 3.94 -5.98
N LEU A 63 6.65 3.04 -5.35
CA LEU A 63 5.41 2.49 -5.90
C LEU A 63 4.33 3.57 -6.05
N CYS A 64 4.15 4.43 -5.04
CA CYS A 64 3.26 5.59 -5.14
C CYS A 64 3.65 6.51 -6.31
N ALA A 65 4.93 6.84 -6.44
CA ALA A 65 5.44 7.69 -7.52
C ALA A 65 5.31 7.04 -8.90
N SER A 66 5.28 5.71 -8.96
CA SER A 66 5.13 4.92 -10.20
C SER A 66 3.67 4.70 -10.60
N GLY A 67 2.72 5.33 -9.91
CA GLY A 67 1.30 5.28 -10.25
C GLY A 67 0.57 4.02 -9.79
N ALA A 68 1.06 3.34 -8.73
CA ALA A 68 0.35 2.23 -8.13
C ALA A 68 -1.07 2.62 -7.69
N ASP A 69 -2.03 1.70 -7.82
CA ASP A 69 -3.38 1.88 -7.31
C ASP A 69 -3.38 1.89 -5.76
N LEU A 70 -3.43 3.10 -5.20
CA LEU A 70 -3.41 3.35 -3.76
C LEU A 70 -4.64 2.80 -3.02
N ASN A 71 -5.74 2.56 -3.76
CA ASN A 71 -7.01 2.12 -3.22
C ASN A 71 -7.30 0.65 -3.57
N ALA A 72 -6.35 -0.06 -4.18
CA ALA A 72 -6.45 -1.50 -4.38
C ALA A 72 -6.69 -2.20 -3.04
N CYS A 73 -7.67 -3.09 -3.00
CA CYS A 73 -7.96 -3.93 -1.85
C CYS A 73 -7.44 -5.34 -2.08
N SER A 74 -6.88 -5.93 -1.03
CA SER A 74 -6.64 -7.37 -0.95
C SER A 74 -7.97 -8.16 -0.98
N ASP A 75 -7.90 -9.48 -1.06
CA ASP A 75 -9.11 -10.31 -1.06
C ASP A 75 -9.81 -10.31 0.32
N ASN A 76 -11.06 -10.77 0.35
CA ASN A 76 -11.83 -10.83 1.59
C ASN A 76 -11.22 -11.80 2.62
N ALA A 77 -10.51 -12.84 2.17
CA ALA A 77 -9.87 -13.81 3.07
C ALA A 77 -8.72 -13.18 3.87
N THR A 78 -8.04 -12.19 3.30
CA THR A 78 -7.01 -11.37 3.94
C THR A 78 -7.56 -10.07 4.54
N GLY A 79 -8.88 -9.88 4.50
CA GLY A 79 -9.57 -8.79 5.17
C GLY A 79 -9.88 -7.58 4.28
N GLY A 80 -9.69 -7.65 2.97
CA GLY A 80 -10.11 -6.58 2.05
C GLY A 80 -9.37 -5.26 2.26
N LYS A 81 -8.11 -5.31 2.69
CA LYS A 81 -7.38 -4.15 3.16
C LYS A 81 -6.69 -3.44 2.01
N THR A 82 -6.60 -2.12 2.08
CA THR A 82 -5.67 -1.32 1.27
C THR A 82 -4.32 -1.20 1.96
N ALA A 83 -3.31 -0.68 1.25
CA ALA A 83 -2.02 -0.35 1.84
C ALA A 83 -2.15 0.63 3.04
N LEU A 84 -3.09 1.59 2.98
CA LEU A 84 -3.35 2.53 4.07
C LEU A 84 -3.93 1.84 5.30
N HIS A 85 -4.81 0.84 5.12
CA HIS A 85 -5.30 0.02 6.23
C HIS A 85 -4.17 -0.71 6.94
N ILE A 86 -3.26 -1.34 6.18
CA ILE A 86 -2.11 -2.09 6.73
C ILE A 86 -1.19 -1.14 7.51
N ALA A 87 -0.81 -0.01 6.92
CA ALA A 87 0.06 0.97 7.58
C ALA A 87 -0.57 1.52 8.88
N ALA A 88 -1.87 1.82 8.85
CA ALA A 88 -2.61 2.32 10.00
C ALA A 88 -2.78 1.27 11.12
N GLU A 89 -3.12 0.03 10.75
CA GLU A 89 -3.23 -1.10 11.67
C GLU A 89 -1.92 -1.43 12.37
N ARG A 90 -0.77 -1.23 11.70
CA ARG A 90 0.56 -1.44 12.28
C ARG A 90 1.16 -0.20 12.95
N GLY A 91 0.48 0.95 12.84
CA GLY A 91 0.95 2.21 13.39
C GLY A 91 2.17 2.81 12.67
N HIS A 92 2.39 2.46 11.41
CA HIS A 92 3.51 2.93 10.59
C HIS A 92 3.25 4.35 10.07
N VAL A 93 3.51 5.34 10.93
CA VAL A 93 3.16 6.75 10.71
C VAL A 93 3.73 7.32 9.41
N GLU A 94 4.98 7.00 9.08
CA GLU A 94 5.62 7.55 7.87
C GLU A 94 4.98 6.99 6.60
N ASN A 95 4.67 5.68 6.56
CA ASN A 95 3.92 5.12 5.43
C ASN A 95 2.50 5.70 5.33
N VAL A 96 1.81 5.92 6.46
CA VAL A 96 0.50 6.61 6.47
C VAL A 96 0.63 7.99 5.82
N LYS A 97 1.59 8.81 6.24
CA LYS A 97 1.82 10.13 5.64
C LYS A 97 2.14 10.06 4.16
N THR A 98 3.02 9.14 3.74
CA THR A 98 3.39 8.97 2.33
C THR A 98 2.19 8.60 1.46
N LEU A 99 1.36 7.66 1.92
CA LEU A 99 0.14 7.25 1.20
C LEU A 99 -0.87 8.41 1.11
N LEU A 100 -1.05 9.18 2.19
CA LEU A 100 -1.95 10.34 2.19
C LEU A 100 -1.45 11.45 1.27
N ALA A 101 -0.16 11.74 1.29
CA ALA A 101 0.46 12.71 0.39
C ALA A 101 0.35 12.29 -1.09
N ALA A 102 0.32 10.98 -1.36
CA ALA A 102 0.08 10.43 -2.69
C ALA A 102 -1.41 10.41 -3.09
N GLY A 103 -2.34 10.76 -2.18
CA GLY A 103 -3.77 10.83 -2.46
C GLY A 103 -4.55 9.54 -2.17
N ALA A 104 -4.04 8.66 -1.31
CA ALA A 104 -4.78 7.48 -0.86
C ALA A 104 -6.10 7.88 -0.17
N SER A 105 -7.19 7.18 -0.48
CA SER A 105 -8.51 7.51 0.06
C SER A 105 -8.65 7.09 1.52
N LEU A 106 -9.11 8.02 2.36
CA LEU A 106 -9.41 7.80 3.78
C LEU A 106 -10.69 7.00 4.03
N ASN A 107 -11.55 6.88 3.01
CA ASN A 107 -12.93 6.39 3.16
C ASN A 107 -13.13 4.96 2.66
N VAL A 108 -12.08 4.28 2.19
CA VAL A 108 -12.18 2.87 1.80
C VAL A 108 -12.47 2.04 3.06
N LEU A 109 -13.35 1.04 2.91
CA LEU A 109 -13.69 0.12 3.97
C LEU A 109 -13.04 -1.24 3.71
N ASP A 110 -12.46 -1.82 4.75
CA ASP A 110 -12.01 -3.21 4.75
C ASP A 110 -13.20 -4.20 4.77
N SER A 111 -12.93 -5.50 4.67
CA SER A 111 -13.98 -6.54 4.68
C SER A 111 -14.80 -6.60 5.98
N SER A 112 -14.32 -5.97 7.05
CA SER A 112 -15.02 -5.86 8.33
C SER A 112 -15.73 -4.51 8.49
N GLY A 113 -15.76 -3.68 7.45
CA GLY A 113 -16.39 -2.35 7.46
C GLY A 113 -15.58 -1.28 8.20
N ASN A 114 -14.29 -1.47 8.43
CA ASN A 114 -13.44 -0.49 9.10
C ASN A 114 -12.72 0.39 8.08
N THR A 115 -12.54 1.67 8.42
CA THR A 115 -11.57 2.55 7.75
C THR A 115 -10.17 2.36 8.34
N ALA A 116 -9.15 2.87 7.66
CA ALA A 116 -7.78 2.91 8.19
C ALA A 116 -7.70 3.60 9.56
N LEU A 117 -8.45 4.69 9.76
CA LEU A 117 -8.52 5.39 11.06
C LEU A 117 -9.08 4.49 12.16
N ALA A 118 -10.18 3.77 11.88
CA ALA A 118 -10.77 2.84 12.85
C ALA A 118 -9.78 1.74 13.26
N LEU A 119 -8.99 1.22 12.32
CA LEU A 119 -7.94 0.23 12.63
C LEU A 119 -6.82 0.82 13.49
N ALA A 120 -6.36 2.04 13.21
CA ALA A 120 -5.33 2.70 14.03
C ALA A 120 -5.82 2.96 15.47
N GLU A 121 -7.08 3.40 15.62
CA GLU A 121 -7.69 3.64 16.94
C GLU A 121 -7.87 2.34 17.73
N ARG A 122 -8.40 1.30 17.08
CA ARG A 122 -8.62 -0.03 17.70
C ARG A 122 -7.31 -0.65 18.21
N ASN A 123 -6.20 -0.44 17.50
CA ASN A 123 -4.88 -0.93 17.90
C ASN A 123 -4.08 0.08 18.75
N SER A 124 -4.70 1.18 19.20
CA SER A 124 -4.06 2.21 20.04
C SER A 124 -2.84 2.91 19.41
N HIS A 125 -2.75 2.94 18.07
CA HIS A 125 -1.70 3.64 17.33
C HIS A 125 -1.99 5.13 17.20
N ARG A 126 -1.86 5.86 18.32
CA ARG A 126 -2.25 7.28 18.45
C ARG A 126 -1.62 8.19 17.39
N HIS A 127 -0.35 8.02 17.06
CA HIS A 127 0.32 8.87 16.07
C HIS A 127 -0.21 8.64 14.64
N ALA A 128 -0.50 7.39 14.27
CA ALA A 128 -1.11 7.07 12.99
C ALA A 128 -2.56 7.59 12.92
N ALA A 129 -3.33 7.40 14.00
CA ALA A 129 -4.68 7.94 14.11
C ALA A 129 -4.69 9.48 14.03
N HIS A 130 -3.73 10.15 14.65
CA HIS A 130 -3.57 11.60 14.54
C HIS A 130 -3.32 12.02 13.09
N ALA A 131 -2.34 11.42 12.40
CA ALA A 131 -2.05 11.74 11.00
C ALA A 131 -3.28 11.56 10.08
N LEU A 132 -4.07 10.51 10.30
CA LEU A 132 -5.31 10.25 9.55
C LEU A 132 -6.41 11.27 9.85
N ARG A 133 -6.52 11.77 11.10
CA ARG A 133 -7.48 12.82 11.48
C ARG A 133 -7.13 14.17 10.87
N GLU A 134 -5.85 14.54 10.89
CA GLU A 134 -5.37 15.79 10.28
C GLU A 134 -5.72 15.81 8.78
N ALA A 135 -5.36 14.75 8.05
CA ALA A 135 -5.68 14.64 6.63
C ALA A 135 -7.19 14.67 6.34
N ARG A 136 -8.03 14.18 7.26
CA ARG A 136 -9.50 14.26 7.14
C ARG A 136 -10.03 15.68 7.38
N GLY A 137 -9.43 16.43 8.30
CA GLY A 137 -9.81 17.81 8.62
C GLY A 137 -9.44 18.81 7.53
N GLU A 138 -8.29 18.60 6.87
CA GLU A 138 -7.84 19.45 5.76
C GLU A 138 -8.79 19.40 4.55
N SER A 139 -9.47 18.27 4.32
CA SER A 139 -10.43 18.13 3.21
C SER A 139 -11.72 18.95 3.39
N MET A 140 -12.00 19.50 4.57
CA MET A 140 -13.19 20.33 4.85
C MET A 140 -12.91 21.84 4.94
N SER A 141 -11.68 22.28 4.65
CA SER A 141 -11.28 23.69 4.81
C SER A 141 -11.22 24.51 3.51
N ILE A 142 -11.90 24.07 2.42
CA ILE A 142 -12.05 24.83 1.16
C ILE A 142 -13.51 25.09 0.84
#